data_AF-A0A520WW33-F1
#
_entry.id   AF-A0A520WW33-F1
#
_cell.length_a   1.000
_cell.length_b   1.000
_cell.length_c   1.000
_cell.angle_alpha   90.00
_cell.angle_beta   90.00
_cell.angle_gamma   90.00
#
_symmetry.space_group_name_H-M   'P 1'
#
loop_
_entity.id
_entity.type
_entity.pdbx_description
1 polymer ?
#
loop_
_entity_poly.entity_id
_entity_poly.type
_entity_poly.pdbx_seq_one_letter_code
_entity_poly.pdbx_strand_id
1 'polypeptide(L)'
;MLAGFSTDALLILLGTGALAGLLAWLARSWFAKRQTVELIDEWESRVDELTRKHDSLLAEANKYRTIIENQQATIAEKELATQRSSTSLNSALEKINSLSKDLFTLRAEREDSKQKLVTFQNALNSVRLQSQELQREFIKSRDFYKAELRKAFEKRQALEVRIDNAQAEQDSLRNLLTGSRSEQESVARMLASAKSRLAEIDKLEGDVIRLEADNAQLNHDAALAKQEIESLRRDVAELDELKVQNTELSEVVKSMEASRRQYEQDARRYQGVASETEKQSETLRIRLDEVEKNFLALEQQQQDAIKQAREEAAIANDSNAYAEKPVQEVDDLKQIIGIGKVFERALNELGVYSFRQLANFGMADIARVNAKLKEFRGRMEQDDWIGQAKELLFEKYGSDEPVSLATQDTGRG
;
A
#
# COMPACT_ATOMS: atom_id res chain seq x y z
N MET A 1 129.41 -129.88 -190.40
CA MET A 1 129.36 -131.35 -190.63
C MET A 1 128.37 -131.95 -189.63
N LEU A 2 127.60 -133.00 -189.92
CA LEU A 2 127.06 -133.53 -191.19
C LEU A 2 126.00 -134.60 -190.84
N ALA A 3 124.92 -134.69 -191.62
CA ALA A 3 123.99 -135.83 -191.80
C ALA A 3 123.35 -136.59 -190.60
N GLY A 4 122.00 -136.74 -190.67
CA GLY A 4 121.41 -138.10 -190.77
C GLY A 4 120.41 -138.61 -189.72
N PHE A 5 119.13 -138.72 -190.12
CA PHE A 5 118.11 -139.72 -189.69
C PHE A 5 117.68 -139.79 -188.18
N SER A 6 116.47 -140.25 -187.80
CA SER A 6 115.22 -140.60 -188.51
C SER A 6 113.99 -140.27 -187.63
N THR A 7 112.77 -140.41 -188.19
CA THR A 7 111.47 -140.20 -187.51
C THR A 7 110.85 -141.52 -187.02
N ASP A 8 110.33 -141.57 -185.77
CA ASP A 8 109.16 -142.42 -185.40
C ASP A 8 108.64 -142.27 -183.94
N ALA A 9 109.34 -141.57 -183.03
CA ALA A 9 109.03 -141.57 -181.59
C ALA A 9 107.98 -140.51 -181.10
N LEU A 10 106.97 -140.15 -181.91
CA LEU A 10 106.23 -138.88 -181.75
C LEU A 10 104.94 -138.91 -180.89
N LEU A 11 104.44 -140.05 -180.40
CA LEU A 11 103.04 -140.15 -179.94
C LEU A 11 102.73 -140.75 -178.55
N ILE A 12 103.68 -141.32 -177.81
CA ILE A 12 103.34 -142.13 -176.61
C ILE A 12 103.48 -141.41 -175.26
N LEU A 13 104.36 -140.41 -175.13
CA LEU A 13 104.61 -139.71 -173.84
C LEU A 13 103.83 -138.40 -173.63
N LEU A 14 102.96 -138.00 -174.56
CA LEU A 14 102.05 -136.86 -174.40
C LEU A 14 100.68 -137.22 -173.78
N GLY A 15 100.34 -138.50 -173.66
CA GLY A 15 98.99 -138.95 -173.30
C GLY A 15 98.67 -139.08 -171.81
N THR A 16 99.66 -139.30 -170.94
CA THR A 16 99.42 -139.79 -169.57
C THR A 16 99.25 -138.71 -168.50
N GLY A 17 99.83 -137.52 -168.68
CA GLY A 17 99.80 -136.44 -167.67
C GLY A 17 98.43 -135.76 -167.51
N ALA A 18 97.67 -135.61 -168.60
CA ALA A 18 96.44 -134.79 -168.61
C ALA A 18 95.31 -135.37 -167.73
N LEU A 19 95.16 -136.70 -167.67
CA LEU A 19 94.09 -137.35 -166.89
C LEU A 19 94.30 -137.23 -165.37
N ALA A 20 95.55 -137.17 -164.90
CA ALA A 20 95.86 -136.99 -163.48
C ALA A 20 95.39 -135.62 -162.95
N GLY A 21 95.47 -134.57 -163.77
CA GLY A 21 95.05 -133.21 -163.40
C GLY A 21 93.54 -133.08 -163.15
N LEU A 22 92.71 -133.75 -163.96
CA LEU A 22 91.24 -133.66 -163.83
C LEU A 22 90.70 -134.32 -162.56
N LEU A 23 91.24 -135.49 -162.18
CA LEU A 23 90.84 -136.17 -160.95
C LEU A 23 91.28 -135.37 -159.70
N ALA A 24 92.47 -134.78 -159.73
CA ALA A 24 92.93 -133.88 -158.66
C ALA A 24 92.05 -132.62 -158.52
N TRP A 25 91.54 -132.08 -159.63
CA TRP A 25 90.65 -130.91 -159.62
C TRP A 25 89.27 -131.23 -159.02
N LEU A 26 88.65 -132.36 -159.39
CA LEU A 26 87.36 -132.79 -158.84
C LEU A 26 87.42 -133.09 -157.34
N ALA A 27 88.48 -133.77 -156.86
CA ALA A 27 88.66 -134.02 -155.44
C ALA A 27 88.78 -132.70 -154.64
N ARG A 28 89.47 -131.71 -155.20
CA ARG A 28 89.71 -130.40 -154.58
C ARG A 28 88.45 -129.54 -154.48
N SER A 29 87.54 -129.61 -155.46
CA SER A 29 86.27 -128.85 -155.42
C SER A 29 85.29 -129.41 -154.39
N TRP A 30 85.22 -130.74 -154.22
CA TRP A 30 84.41 -131.37 -153.18
C TRP A 30 84.89 -131.00 -151.77
N PHE A 31 86.21 -131.04 -151.53
CA PHE A 31 86.80 -130.65 -150.25
C PHE A 31 86.55 -129.17 -149.93
N ALA A 32 86.71 -128.28 -150.91
CA ALA A 32 86.42 -126.85 -150.74
C ALA A 32 84.95 -126.59 -150.40
N LYS A 33 84.00 -127.26 -151.06
CA LYS A 33 82.57 -127.09 -150.76
C LYS A 33 82.21 -127.54 -149.34
N ARG A 34 82.81 -128.64 -148.87
CA ARG A 34 82.65 -129.10 -147.48
C ARG A 34 83.19 -128.07 -146.48
N GLN A 35 84.41 -127.58 -146.71
CA GLN A 35 85.05 -126.56 -145.89
C GLN A 35 84.24 -125.25 -145.83
N THR A 36 83.57 -124.84 -146.93
CA THR A 36 82.67 -123.68 -146.88
C THR A 36 81.41 -123.89 -146.05
N VAL A 37 80.87 -125.11 -145.98
CA VAL A 37 79.70 -125.40 -145.12
C VAL A 37 80.10 -125.46 -143.65
N GLU A 38 81.22 -126.12 -143.34
CA GLU A 38 81.77 -126.18 -141.97
C GLU A 38 82.13 -124.78 -141.45
N LEU A 39 82.62 -123.87 -142.31
CA LEU A 39 82.82 -122.45 -141.97
C LEU A 39 81.51 -121.68 -141.78
N ILE A 40 80.46 -121.94 -142.57
CA ILE A 40 79.15 -121.28 -142.40
C ILE A 40 78.53 -121.68 -141.08
N ASP A 41 78.53 -122.97 -140.74
CA ASP A 41 78.02 -123.52 -139.48
C ASP A 41 78.81 -122.97 -138.26
N GLU A 42 80.13 -122.83 -138.38
CA GLU A 42 80.94 -122.16 -137.35
C GLU A 42 80.60 -120.66 -137.20
N TRP A 43 80.39 -119.94 -138.31
CA TRP A 43 79.99 -118.53 -138.27
C TRP A 43 78.58 -118.34 -137.72
N GLU A 44 77.63 -119.18 -138.11
CA GLU A 44 76.24 -119.17 -137.61
C GLU A 44 76.22 -119.46 -136.11
N SER A 45 76.94 -120.49 -135.65
CA SER A 45 77.15 -120.80 -134.22
C SER A 45 77.79 -119.64 -133.44
N ARG A 46 78.78 -118.95 -134.00
CA ARG A 46 79.40 -117.74 -133.40
C ARG A 46 78.44 -116.56 -133.36
N VAL A 47 77.61 -116.35 -134.38
CA VAL A 47 76.56 -115.31 -134.38
C VAL A 47 75.49 -115.63 -133.34
N ASP A 48 75.11 -116.90 -133.20
CA ASP A 48 74.18 -117.36 -132.17
C ASP A 48 74.75 -117.18 -130.75
N GLU A 49 76.03 -117.48 -130.53
CA GLU A 49 76.70 -117.24 -129.26
C GLU A 49 76.78 -115.74 -128.93
N LEU A 50 77.09 -114.89 -129.91
CA LEU A 50 77.11 -113.43 -129.75
C LEU A 50 75.70 -112.86 -129.50
N THR A 51 74.67 -113.40 -130.14
CA THR A 51 73.28 -113.00 -129.94
C THR A 51 72.81 -113.38 -128.54
N ARG A 52 73.06 -114.62 -128.10
CA ARG A 52 72.77 -115.07 -126.72
C ARG A 52 73.54 -114.24 -125.67
N LYS A 53 74.78 -113.83 -125.96
CA LYS A 53 75.55 -112.90 -125.11
C LYS A 53 74.93 -111.49 -125.09
N HIS A 54 74.47 -110.99 -126.23
CA HIS A 54 73.78 -109.70 -126.32
C HIS A 54 72.46 -109.70 -125.55
N ASP A 55 71.62 -110.72 -125.73
CA ASP A 55 70.35 -110.89 -125.03
C ASP A 55 70.55 -111.07 -123.52
N SER A 56 71.59 -111.82 -123.11
CA SER A 56 71.98 -111.95 -121.70
C SER A 56 72.39 -110.61 -121.10
N LEU A 57 73.21 -109.82 -121.79
CA LEU A 57 73.62 -108.48 -121.36
C LEU A 57 72.46 -107.48 -121.37
N LEU A 58 71.50 -107.58 -122.30
CA LEU A 58 70.26 -106.80 -122.28
C LEU A 58 69.37 -107.18 -121.10
N ALA A 59 69.23 -108.47 -120.80
CA ALA A 59 68.49 -108.95 -119.64
C ALA A 59 69.13 -108.47 -118.32
N GLU A 60 70.46 -108.49 -118.24
CA GLU A 60 71.19 -108.00 -117.06
C GLU A 60 71.11 -106.47 -116.94
N ALA A 61 71.24 -105.73 -118.05
CA ALA A 61 71.05 -104.28 -118.08
C ALA A 61 69.62 -103.87 -117.68
N ASN A 62 68.59 -104.59 -118.14
CA ASN A 62 67.20 -104.38 -117.75
C ASN A 62 66.95 -104.73 -116.27
N LYS A 63 67.63 -105.75 -115.73
CA LYS A 63 67.63 -106.08 -114.30
C LYS A 63 68.28 -104.96 -113.47
N TYR A 64 69.44 -104.46 -113.87
CA TYR A 64 70.06 -103.32 -113.17
C TYR A 64 69.23 -102.05 -113.28
N ARG A 65 68.64 -101.78 -114.45
CA ARG A 65 67.73 -100.66 -114.68
C ARG A 65 66.52 -100.71 -113.75
N THR A 66 65.82 -101.84 -113.68
CA THR A 66 64.65 -102.00 -112.79
C THR A 66 65.04 -101.96 -111.31
N ILE A 67 66.24 -102.40 -110.93
CA ILE A 67 66.78 -102.19 -109.57
C ILE A 67 67.00 -100.69 -109.29
N ILE A 68 67.58 -99.95 -110.23
CA ILE A 68 67.81 -98.49 -110.10
C ILE A 68 66.48 -97.73 -110.03
N GLU A 69 65.51 -98.05 -110.88
CA GLU A 69 64.18 -97.42 -110.90
C GLU A 69 63.42 -97.68 -109.57
N ASN A 70 63.49 -98.91 -109.03
CA ASN A 70 62.95 -99.23 -107.71
C ASN A 70 63.69 -98.52 -106.56
N GLN A 71 65.02 -98.39 -106.64
CA GLN A 71 65.81 -97.65 -105.65
C GLN A 71 65.49 -96.16 -105.68
N GLN A 72 65.33 -95.56 -106.87
CA GLN A 72 64.92 -94.17 -107.04
C GLN A 72 63.51 -93.92 -106.49
N ALA A 73 62.56 -94.81 -106.73
CA ALA A 73 61.23 -94.73 -106.12
C ALA A 73 61.30 -94.80 -104.58
N THR A 74 62.13 -95.71 -104.04
CA THR A 74 62.36 -95.85 -102.58
C THR A 74 63.04 -94.62 -101.97
N ILE A 75 63.93 -93.95 -102.72
CA ILE A 75 64.57 -92.70 -102.30
C ILE A 75 63.54 -91.56 -102.31
N ALA A 76 62.78 -91.39 -103.38
CA ALA A 76 61.75 -90.35 -103.50
C ALA A 76 60.65 -90.49 -102.43
N GLU A 77 60.24 -91.72 -102.06
CA GLU A 77 59.33 -91.95 -100.93
C GLU A 77 59.93 -91.49 -99.60
N LYS A 78 61.22 -91.77 -99.35
CA LYS A 78 61.93 -91.35 -98.14
C LYS A 78 62.19 -89.84 -98.11
N GLU A 79 62.43 -89.21 -99.24
CA GLU A 79 62.53 -87.75 -99.37
C GLU A 79 61.17 -87.10 -99.09
N LEU A 80 60.07 -87.62 -99.64
CA LEU A 80 58.72 -87.16 -99.33
C LEU A 80 58.37 -87.36 -97.84
N ALA A 81 58.75 -88.48 -97.24
CA ALA A 81 58.53 -88.77 -95.82
C ALA A 81 59.34 -87.86 -94.89
N THR A 82 60.62 -87.61 -95.22
CA THR A 82 61.47 -86.68 -94.45
C THR A 82 61.02 -85.22 -94.64
N GLN A 83 60.57 -84.82 -95.83
CA GLN A 83 59.95 -83.51 -96.06
C GLN A 83 58.67 -83.33 -95.25
N ARG A 84 57.76 -84.32 -95.23
CA ARG A 84 56.55 -84.32 -94.39
C ARG A 84 56.87 -84.28 -92.89
N SER A 85 57.92 -84.97 -92.47
CA SER A 85 58.41 -84.90 -91.09
C SER A 85 58.96 -83.51 -90.75
N SER A 86 59.73 -82.90 -91.66
CA SER A 86 60.27 -81.55 -91.50
C SER A 86 59.19 -80.47 -91.44
N THR A 87 58.16 -80.51 -92.30
CA THR A 87 57.06 -79.53 -92.23
C THR A 87 56.22 -79.69 -90.96
N SER A 88 55.98 -80.93 -90.51
CA SER A 88 55.34 -81.22 -89.21
C SER A 88 56.16 -80.67 -88.03
N LEU A 89 57.47 -80.90 -88.04
CA LEU A 89 58.40 -80.41 -87.01
C LEU A 89 58.48 -78.87 -87.00
N ASN A 90 58.52 -78.22 -88.16
CA ASN A 90 58.51 -76.77 -88.26
C ASN A 90 57.20 -76.18 -87.72
N SER A 91 56.04 -76.76 -88.06
CA SER A 91 54.74 -76.34 -87.50
C SER A 91 54.66 -76.55 -85.99
N ALA A 92 55.27 -77.62 -85.46
CA ALA A 92 55.41 -77.84 -84.03
C ALA A 92 56.31 -76.78 -83.35
N LEU A 93 57.42 -76.37 -83.99
CA LEU A 93 58.27 -75.28 -83.50
C LEU A 93 57.54 -73.92 -83.52
N GLU A 94 56.78 -73.61 -84.57
CA GLU A 94 55.93 -72.42 -84.63
C GLU A 94 54.91 -72.39 -83.49
N LYS A 95 54.27 -73.53 -83.21
CA LYS A 95 53.31 -73.67 -82.09
C LYS A 95 53.99 -73.58 -80.71
N ILE A 96 55.22 -74.08 -80.57
CA ILE A 96 56.02 -73.89 -79.35
C ILE A 96 56.38 -72.41 -79.17
N ASN A 97 56.73 -71.71 -80.25
CA ASN A 97 57.03 -70.28 -80.22
C ASN A 97 55.79 -69.42 -79.90
N SER A 98 54.61 -69.76 -80.43
CA SER A 98 53.37 -69.07 -80.08
C SER A 98 53.00 -69.30 -78.61
N LEU A 99 53.01 -70.56 -78.14
CA LEU A 99 52.72 -70.89 -76.74
C LEU A 99 53.73 -70.26 -75.77
N SER A 100 55.00 -70.12 -76.17
CA SER A 100 56.02 -69.40 -75.40
C SER A 100 55.70 -67.91 -75.26
N LYS A 101 55.21 -67.27 -76.32
CA LYS A 101 54.75 -65.88 -76.30
C LYS A 101 53.49 -65.71 -75.44
N ASP A 102 52.51 -66.59 -75.57
CA ASP A 102 51.27 -66.56 -74.79
C ASP A 102 51.56 -66.81 -73.28
N LEU A 103 52.50 -67.71 -72.98
CA LEU A 103 52.97 -67.96 -71.61
C LEU A 103 53.80 -66.79 -71.05
N PHE A 104 54.42 -65.96 -71.90
CA PHE A 104 55.04 -64.70 -71.48
C PHE A 104 53.99 -63.62 -71.17
N THR A 105 52.96 -63.43 -72.00
CA THR A 105 51.89 -62.45 -71.72
C THR A 105 51.09 -62.82 -70.49
N LEU A 106 50.70 -64.10 -70.33
CA LEU A 106 50.02 -64.60 -69.13
C LEU A 106 50.86 -64.44 -67.84
N ARG A 107 52.20 -64.49 -67.94
CA ARG A 107 53.09 -64.18 -66.81
C ARG A 107 53.09 -62.69 -66.47
N ALA A 108 53.10 -61.81 -67.47
CA ALA A 108 53.02 -60.36 -67.27
C ALA A 108 51.67 -59.94 -66.65
N GLU A 109 50.57 -60.45 -67.20
CA GLU A 109 49.20 -60.23 -66.68
C GLU A 109 49.04 -60.75 -65.25
N ARG A 110 49.64 -61.91 -64.92
CA ARG A 110 49.64 -62.46 -63.56
C ARG A 110 50.40 -61.55 -62.58
N GLU A 111 51.53 -60.99 -62.98
CA GLU A 111 52.34 -60.13 -62.10
C GLU A 111 51.70 -58.74 -61.91
N ASP A 112 51.11 -58.16 -62.96
CA ASP A 112 50.27 -56.97 -62.87
C ASP A 112 49.04 -57.21 -61.96
N SER A 113 48.34 -58.33 -62.13
CA SER A 113 47.22 -58.73 -61.26
C SER A 113 47.65 -58.89 -59.79
N LYS A 114 48.85 -59.42 -59.55
CA LYS A 114 49.46 -59.55 -58.23
C LYS A 114 49.84 -58.19 -57.62
N GLN A 115 50.37 -57.25 -58.42
CA GLN A 115 50.61 -55.87 -57.98
C GLN A 115 49.30 -55.16 -57.62
N LYS A 116 48.26 -55.29 -58.46
CA LYS A 116 46.90 -54.78 -58.20
C LYS A 116 46.28 -55.37 -56.93
N LEU A 117 46.49 -56.66 -56.66
CA LEU A 117 46.03 -57.29 -55.42
C LEU A 117 46.75 -56.72 -54.19
N VAL A 118 48.06 -56.44 -54.28
CA VAL A 118 48.83 -55.81 -53.20
C VAL A 118 48.39 -54.35 -52.96
N THR A 119 48.17 -53.55 -54.01
CA THR A 119 47.69 -52.17 -53.84
C THR A 119 46.26 -52.13 -53.28
N PHE A 120 45.37 -53.04 -53.72
CA PHE A 120 44.04 -53.21 -53.15
C PHE A 120 44.08 -53.61 -51.67
N GLN A 121 44.94 -54.57 -51.29
CA GLN A 121 45.11 -54.99 -49.89
C GLN A 121 45.62 -53.84 -49.02
N ASN A 122 46.55 -53.02 -49.53
CA ASN A 122 47.04 -51.83 -48.83
C ASN A 122 45.93 -50.77 -48.66
N ALA A 123 45.10 -50.54 -49.69
CA ALA A 123 43.94 -49.64 -49.61
C ALA A 123 42.87 -50.15 -48.63
N LEU A 124 42.60 -51.46 -48.61
CA LEU A 124 41.67 -52.07 -47.65
C LEU A 124 42.19 -51.93 -46.21
N ASN A 125 43.50 -52.09 -45.99
CA ASN A 125 44.14 -51.84 -44.70
C ASN A 125 44.06 -50.37 -44.26
N SER A 126 44.27 -49.40 -45.17
CA SER A 126 44.16 -47.98 -44.82
C SER A 126 42.71 -47.55 -44.53
N VAL A 127 41.74 -48.04 -45.30
CA VAL A 127 40.29 -47.84 -45.01
C VAL A 127 39.90 -48.47 -43.67
N ARG A 128 40.42 -49.66 -43.35
CA ARG A 128 40.21 -50.29 -42.03
C ARG A 128 40.77 -49.45 -40.89
N LEU A 129 41.97 -48.88 -41.05
CA LEU A 129 42.59 -48.01 -40.04
C LEU A 129 41.82 -46.69 -39.88
N GLN A 130 41.41 -46.05 -40.98
CA GLN A 130 40.58 -44.84 -40.95
C GLN A 130 39.23 -45.08 -40.27
N SER A 131 38.58 -46.22 -40.53
CA SER A 131 37.34 -46.62 -39.87
C SER A 131 37.54 -46.82 -38.36
N GLN A 132 38.64 -47.44 -37.94
CA GLN A 132 38.97 -47.58 -36.52
C GLN A 132 39.26 -46.23 -35.83
N GLU A 133 39.92 -45.28 -36.50
CA GLU A 133 40.14 -43.95 -35.91
C GLU A 133 38.85 -43.13 -35.85
N LEU A 134 38.00 -43.20 -36.87
CA LEU A 134 36.67 -42.57 -36.86
C LEU A 134 35.80 -43.12 -35.71
N GLN A 135 35.87 -44.43 -35.43
CA GLN A 135 35.21 -45.04 -34.28
C GLN A 135 35.77 -44.53 -32.94
N ARG A 136 37.09 -44.34 -32.82
CA ARG A 136 37.72 -43.75 -31.62
C ARG A 136 37.27 -42.31 -31.41
N GLU A 137 37.30 -41.47 -32.44
CA GLU A 137 36.85 -40.08 -32.35
C GLU A 137 35.35 -39.97 -32.06
N PHE A 138 34.52 -40.84 -32.65
CA PHE A 138 33.10 -40.92 -32.30
C PHE A 138 32.88 -41.27 -30.82
N ILE A 139 33.65 -42.22 -30.27
CA ILE A 139 33.60 -42.59 -28.84
C ILE A 139 34.07 -41.43 -27.96
N LYS A 140 35.21 -40.80 -28.26
CA LYS A 140 35.73 -39.62 -27.54
C LYS A 140 34.70 -38.48 -27.52
N SER A 141 34.13 -38.17 -28.68
CA SER A 141 33.11 -37.13 -28.87
C SER A 141 31.84 -37.44 -28.08
N ARG A 142 31.30 -38.66 -28.20
CA ARG A 142 30.14 -39.14 -27.42
C ARG A 142 30.37 -38.98 -25.92
N ASP A 143 31.51 -39.41 -25.42
CA ASP A 143 31.79 -39.42 -23.99
C ASP A 143 32.11 -38.01 -23.45
N PHE A 144 32.72 -37.14 -24.26
CA PHE A 144 32.85 -35.71 -23.99
C PHE A 144 31.47 -35.03 -23.86
N TYR A 145 30.58 -35.18 -24.86
CA TYR A 145 29.24 -34.59 -24.79
C TYR A 145 28.40 -35.17 -23.65
N LYS A 146 28.53 -36.47 -23.36
CA LYS A 146 27.89 -37.10 -22.19
C LYS A 146 28.39 -36.50 -20.87
N ALA A 147 29.69 -36.21 -20.76
CA ALA A 147 30.27 -35.57 -19.58
C ALA A 147 29.82 -34.10 -19.44
N GLU A 148 29.78 -33.32 -20.52
CA GLU A 148 29.33 -31.92 -20.47
C GLU A 148 27.82 -31.81 -20.20
N LEU A 149 27.01 -32.69 -20.80
CA LEU A 149 25.58 -32.79 -20.49
C LEU A 149 25.35 -33.14 -19.01
N ARG A 150 26.17 -34.03 -18.44
CA ARG A 150 26.13 -34.35 -17.01
C ARG A 150 26.46 -33.11 -16.14
N LYS A 151 27.50 -32.35 -16.46
CA LYS A 151 27.81 -31.08 -15.76
C LYS A 151 26.65 -30.07 -15.88
N ALA A 152 25.96 -30.03 -17.02
CA ALA A 152 24.79 -29.17 -17.21
C ALA A 152 23.61 -29.60 -16.32
N PHE A 153 23.35 -30.90 -16.18
CA PHE A 153 22.36 -31.42 -15.21
C PHE A 153 22.76 -31.13 -13.76
N GLU A 154 24.02 -31.33 -13.37
CA GLU A 154 24.51 -31.04 -12.02
C GLU A 154 24.42 -29.54 -11.70
N LYS A 155 24.74 -28.66 -12.66
CA LYS A 155 24.51 -27.20 -12.55
C LYS A 155 23.03 -26.84 -12.43
N ARG A 156 22.15 -27.49 -13.22
CA ARG A 156 20.69 -27.27 -13.14
C ARG A 156 20.18 -27.65 -11.75
N GLN A 157 20.51 -28.84 -11.25
CA GLN A 157 20.07 -29.32 -9.94
C GLN A 157 20.52 -28.37 -8.81
N ALA A 158 21.74 -27.84 -8.89
CA ALA A 158 22.24 -26.84 -7.95
C ALA A 158 21.54 -25.46 -8.05
N LEU A 159 20.91 -25.13 -9.18
CA LEU A 159 20.04 -23.96 -9.32
C LEU A 159 18.61 -24.24 -8.84
N GLU A 160 18.09 -25.45 -9.09
CA GLU A 160 16.78 -25.93 -8.62
C GLU A 160 16.70 -25.82 -7.09
N VAL A 161 17.67 -26.40 -6.36
CA VAL A 161 17.79 -26.28 -4.89
C VAL A 161 17.93 -24.83 -4.40
N ARG A 162 18.55 -23.93 -5.17
CA ARG A 162 18.63 -22.50 -4.82
C ARG A 162 17.31 -21.77 -4.99
N ILE A 163 16.50 -22.17 -5.98
CA ILE A 163 15.16 -21.63 -6.20
C ILE A 163 14.24 -22.10 -5.06
N ASP A 164 14.30 -23.38 -4.68
CA ASP A 164 13.52 -23.94 -3.57
C ASP A 164 13.84 -23.22 -2.24
N ASN A 165 15.12 -23.01 -1.95
CA ASN A 165 15.55 -22.25 -0.77
C ASN A 165 15.06 -20.79 -0.81
N ALA A 166 15.17 -20.12 -1.95
CA ALA A 166 14.71 -18.73 -2.10
C ALA A 166 13.18 -18.60 -1.97
N GLN A 167 12.41 -19.61 -2.39
CA GLN A 167 10.97 -19.68 -2.17
C GLN A 167 10.63 -19.88 -0.68
N ALA A 168 11.35 -20.75 0.02
CA ALA A 168 11.20 -20.93 1.46
C ALA A 168 11.55 -19.66 2.26
N GLU A 169 12.61 -18.95 1.87
CA GLU A 169 12.95 -17.63 2.40
C GLU A 169 11.82 -16.61 2.13
N GLN A 170 11.31 -16.54 0.89
CA GLN A 170 10.22 -15.65 0.50
C GLN A 170 8.93 -15.91 1.31
N ASP A 171 8.54 -17.17 1.50
CA ASP A 171 7.36 -17.50 2.31
C ASP A 171 7.59 -17.23 3.81
N SER A 172 8.81 -17.40 4.32
CA SER A 172 9.15 -16.99 5.70
C SER A 172 8.99 -15.47 5.90
N LEU A 173 9.46 -14.66 4.95
CA LEU A 173 9.31 -13.20 4.94
C LEU A 173 7.84 -12.78 4.79
N ARG A 174 7.07 -13.49 3.96
CA ARG A 174 5.63 -13.28 3.79
C ARG A 174 4.85 -13.55 5.07
N ASN A 175 5.20 -14.62 5.79
CA ASN A 175 4.60 -14.95 7.09
C ASN A 175 4.95 -13.88 8.14
N LEU A 176 6.22 -13.44 8.21
CA LEU A 176 6.65 -12.36 9.10
C LEU A 176 5.93 -11.03 8.81
N LEU A 177 5.82 -10.66 7.53
CA LEU A 177 5.08 -9.46 7.10
C LEU A 177 3.58 -9.54 7.44
N THR A 178 2.98 -10.73 7.32
CA THR A 178 1.58 -10.97 7.70
C THR A 178 1.38 -10.86 9.21
N GLY A 179 2.32 -11.39 10.01
CA GLY A 179 2.37 -11.23 11.47
C GLY A 179 2.47 -9.76 11.87
N SER A 180 3.49 -9.04 11.38
CA SER A 180 3.69 -7.61 11.68
C SER A 180 2.51 -6.74 11.25
N ARG A 181 1.85 -7.06 10.12
CA ARG A 181 0.61 -6.40 9.72
C ARG A 181 -0.53 -6.65 10.70
N SER A 182 -0.69 -7.88 11.20
CA SER A 182 -1.72 -8.19 12.20
C SER A 182 -1.46 -7.50 13.56
N GLU A 183 -0.19 -7.31 13.92
CA GLU A 183 0.23 -6.49 15.07
C GLU A 183 -0.12 -5.01 14.84
N GLN A 184 0.20 -4.44 13.67
CA GLN A 184 -0.19 -3.07 13.31
C GLN A 184 -1.71 -2.87 13.34
N GLU A 185 -2.48 -3.83 12.82
CA GLU A 185 -3.95 -3.81 12.86
C GLU A 185 -4.51 -3.99 14.29
N SER A 186 -3.74 -4.62 15.20
CA SER A 186 -4.06 -4.67 16.64
C SER A 186 -3.76 -3.33 17.34
N VAL A 187 -2.58 -2.76 17.11
CA VAL A 187 -2.18 -1.44 17.62
C VAL A 187 -3.12 -0.33 17.14
N ALA A 188 -3.54 -0.37 15.87
CA ALA A 188 -4.52 0.56 15.32
C ALA A 188 -5.89 0.46 16.04
N ARG A 189 -6.35 -0.76 16.36
CA ARG A 189 -7.57 -0.99 17.15
C ARG A 189 -7.43 -0.51 18.60
N MET A 190 -6.29 -0.74 19.24
CA MET A 190 -6.01 -0.21 20.59
C MET A 190 -5.97 1.32 20.59
N LEU A 191 -5.34 1.95 19.59
CA LEU A 191 -5.31 3.41 19.43
C LEU A 191 -6.70 4.00 19.17
N ALA A 192 -7.56 3.32 18.38
CA ALA A 192 -8.94 3.73 18.19
C ALA A 192 -9.75 3.64 19.50
N SER A 193 -9.59 2.55 20.27
CA SER A 193 -10.24 2.41 21.58
C SER A 193 -9.75 3.46 22.60
N ALA A 194 -8.45 3.74 22.63
CA ALA A 194 -7.87 4.79 23.48
C ALA A 194 -8.43 6.19 23.12
N LYS A 195 -8.60 6.50 21.83
CA LYS A 195 -9.26 7.74 21.38
C LYS A 195 -10.73 7.82 21.79
N SER A 196 -11.48 6.70 21.76
CA SER A 196 -12.87 6.67 22.26
C SER A 196 -12.92 6.99 23.75
N ARG A 197 -12.04 6.36 24.55
CA ARG A 197 -11.94 6.61 25.99
C ARG A 197 -11.52 8.05 26.31
N LEU A 198 -10.65 8.66 25.52
CA LEU A 198 -10.32 10.08 25.65
C LEU A 198 -11.58 10.94 25.46
N ALA A 199 -12.33 10.73 24.37
CA ALA A 199 -13.58 11.44 24.10
C ALA A 199 -14.75 11.08 25.04
N GLU A 200 -14.60 10.07 25.91
CA GLU A 200 -15.48 9.79 27.05
C GLU A 200 -15.03 10.56 28.29
N ILE A 201 -13.71 10.66 28.55
CA ILE A 201 -13.13 11.49 29.61
C ILE A 201 -13.42 12.97 29.36
N ASP A 202 -13.24 13.47 28.14
CA ASP A 202 -13.53 14.86 27.75
C ASP A 202 -14.99 15.26 28.05
N LYS A 203 -15.93 14.30 27.96
CA LYS A 203 -17.34 14.50 28.33
C LYS A 203 -17.55 14.49 29.84
N LEU A 204 -16.94 13.53 30.53
CA LEU A 204 -17.02 13.42 31.99
C LEU A 204 -16.41 14.66 32.67
N GLU A 205 -15.37 15.26 32.10
CA GLU A 205 -14.82 16.55 32.56
C GLU A 205 -15.86 17.68 32.41
N GLY A 206 -16.55 17.76 31.27
CA GLY A 206 -17.67 18.69 31.07
C GLY A 206 -18.85 18.46 32.01
N ASP A 207 -19.22 17.20 32.27
CA ASP A 207 -20.28 16.84 33.22
C ASP A 207 -19.86 17.17 34.67
N VAL A 208 -18.58 16.99 35.04
CA VAL A 208 -18.05 17.40 36.34
C VAL A 208 -18.11 18.92 36.51
N ILE A 209 -17.63 19.71 35.54
CA ILE A 209 -17.69 21.18 35.58
C ILE A 209 -19.14 21.65 35.73
N ARG A 210 -20.08 21.00 35.05
CA ARG A 210 -21.52 21.28 35.21
C ARG A 210 -22.01 20.93 36.61
N LEU A 211 -21.70 19.75 37.13
CA LEU A 211 -22.13 19.32 38.47
C LEU A 211 -21.52 20.19 39.58
N GLU A 212 -20.30 20.71 39.39
CA GLU A 212 -19.69 21.70 40.28
C GLU A 212 -20.45 23.04 40.26
N ALA A 213 -20.87 23.52 39.08
CA ALA A 213 -21.69 24.72 38.95
C ALA A 213 -23.10 24.54 39.55
N ASP A 214 -23.78 23.44 39.23
CA ASP A 214 -25.11 23.09 39.77
C ASP A 214 -25.04 22.97 41.31
N ASN A 215 -23.98 22.37 41.86
CA ASN A 215 -23.74 22.26 43.31
C ASN A 215 -23.39 23.61 43.95
N ALA A 216 -22.60 24.46 43.30
CA ALA A 216 -22.33 25.82 43.77
C ALA A 216 -23.61 26.66 43.86
N GLN A 217 -24.51 26.54 42.88
CA GLN A 217 -25.81 27.22 42.91
C GLN A 217 -26.72 26.65 44.01
N LEU A 218 -26.82 25.32 44.16
CA LEU A 218 -27.58 24.71 45.26
C LEU A 218 -27.08 25.14 46.65
N ASN A 219 -25.77 25.37 46.82
CA ASN A 219 -25.21 25.91 48.06
C ASN A 219 -25.56 27.40 48.28
N HIS A 220 -25.68 28.19 47.21
CA HIS A 220 -26.16 29.58 47.28
C HIS A 220 -27.65 29.63 47.66
N ASP A 221 -28.49 28.85 46.99
CA ASP A 221 -29.93 28.76 47.27
C ASP A 221 -30.18 28.26 48.70
N ALA A 222 -29.39 27.28 49.16
CA ALA A 222 -29.42 26.80 50.55
C ALA A 222 -28.86 27.81 51.57
N ALA A 223 -28.12 28.84 51.16
CA ALA A 223 -27.72 29.95 52.01
C ALA A 223 -28.82 31.03 52.09
N LEU A 224 -29.47 31.35 50.96
CA LEU A 224 -30.63 32.24 50.92
C LEU A 224 -31.78 31.69 51.77
N ALA A 225 -32.13 30.40 51.62
CA ALA A 225 -33.18 29.75 52.40
C ALA A 225 -32.87 29.74 53.91
N LYS A 226 -31.59 29.65 54.32
CA LYS A 226 -31.18 29.81 55.73
C LYS A 226 -31.38 31.25 56.20
N GLN A 227 -31.00 32.25 55.39
CA GLN A 227 -31.22 33.66 55.71
C GLN A 227 -32.72 33.98 55.88
N GLU A 228 -33.57 33.42 55.02
CA GLU A 228 -35.04 33.54 55.10
C GLU A 228 -35.61 32.86 56.36
N ILE A 229 -35.13 31.67 56.71
CA ILE A 229 -35.47 31.01 57.99
C ILE A 229 -35.06 31.87 59.18
N GLU A 230 -33.89 32.51 59.16
CA GLU A 230 -33.45 33.39 60.25
C GLU A 230 -34.09 34.80 60.23
N SER A 231 -34.76 35.24 59.15
CA SER A 231 -35.72 36.37 59.23
C SER A 231 -37.05 35.91 59.81
N LEU A 232 -37.66 34.85 59.27
CA LEU A 232 -38.95 34.33 59.76
C LEU A 232 -38.91 33.96 61.24
N ARG A 233 -37.76 33.51 61.77
CA ARG A 233 -37.55 33.29 63.22
C ARG A 233 -37.56 34.58 64.05
N ARG A 234 -37.04 35.69 63.52
CA ARG A 234 -37.13 37.01 64.16
C ARG A 234 -38.56 37.53 64.09
N ASP A 235 -39.21 37.44 62.93
CA ASP A 235 -40.60 37.85 62.74
C ASP A 235 -41.56 37.08 63.68
N VAL A 236 -41.31 35.78 63.90
CA VAL A 236 -42.04 34.95 64.87
C VAL A 236 -41.75 35.38 66.32
N ALA A 237 -40.51 35.71 66.67
CA ALA A 237 -40.16 36.20 68.00
C ALA A 237 -40.79 37.57 68.31
N GLU A 238 -40.78 38.49 67.34
CA GLU A 238 -41.50 39.78 67.42
C GLU A 238 -43.02 39.56 67.55
N LEU A 239 -43.60 38.61 66.81
CA LEU A 239 -45.00 38.23 66.97
C LEU A 239 -45.33 37.62 68.33
N ASP A 240 -44.42 36.87 68.95
CA ASP A 240 -44.61 36.35 70.30
C ASP A 240 -44.44 37.43 71.38
N GLU A 241 -43.52 38.37 71.22
CA GLU A 241 -43.43 39.56 72.08
C GLU A 241 -44.69 40.44 71.97
N LEU A 242 -45.17 40.69 70.76
CA LEU A 242 -46.43 41.42 70.52
C LEU A 242 -47.66 40.69 71.08
N LYS A 243 -47.65 39.35 71.18
CA LYS A 243 -48.70 38.60 71.91
C LYS A 243 -48.61 38.85 73.41
N VAL A 244 -47.41 38.82 74.00
CA VAL A 244 -47.21 39.12 75.43
C VAL A 244 -47.69 40.54 75.74
N GLN A 245 -47.27 41.54 74.96
CA GLN A 245 -47.72 42.93 75.12
C GLN A 245 -49.26 43.06 74.95
N ASN A 246 -49.89 42.32 74.03
CA ASN A 246 -51.35 42.29 73.93
C ASN A 246 -52.04 41.63 75.13
N THR A 247 -51.44 40.58 75.72
CA THR A 247 -51.98 40.00 76.96
C THR A 247 -51.84 40.93 78.16
N GLU A 248 -50.71 41.62 78.32
CA GLU A 248 -50.50 42.64 79.34
C GLU A 248 -51.50 43.80 79.18
N LEU A 249 -51.66 44.33 77.97
CA LEU A 249 -52.67 45.35 77.66
C LEU A 249 -54.11 44.86 77.96
N SER A 250 -54.41 43.59 77.69
CA SER A 250 -55.70 42.98 78.05
C SER A 250 -55.91 42.91 79.56
N GLU A 251 -54.86 42.66 80.35
CA GLU A 251 -54.94 42.67 81.82
C GLU A 251 -55.03 44.08 82.38
N VAL A 252 -54.31 45.06 81.82
CA VAL A 252 -54.48 46.47 82.14
C VAL A 252 -55.92 46.92 81.86
N VAL A 253 -56.49 46.61 80.70
CA VAL A 253 -57.90 46.92 80.38
C VAL A 253 -58.87 46.24 81.35
N LYS A 254 -58.69 44.96 81.69
CA LYS A 254 -59.51 44.27 82.71
C LYS A 254 -59.42 44.93 84.08
N SER A 255 -58.23 45.40 84.49
CA SER A 255 -58.06 46.11 85.77
C SER A 255 -58.72 47.50 85.75
N MET A 256 -58.63 48.23 84.63
CA MET A 256 -59.37 49.49 84.43
C MET A 256 -60.89 49.29 84.43
N GLU A 257 -61.39 48.21 83.81
CA GLU A 257 -62.81 47.83 83.90
C GLU A 257 -63.23 47.46 85.33
N ALA A 258 -62.39 46.76 86.09
CA ALA A 258 -62.66 46.42 87.48
C ALA A 258 -62.72 47.69 88.36
N SER A 259 -61.73 48.59 88.23
CA SER A 259 -61.73 49.90 88.89
C SER A 259 -62.96 50.73 88.50
N ARG A 260 -63.31 50.77 87.21
CA ARG A 260 -64.52 51.45 86.73
C ARG A 260 -65.79 50.88 87.37
N ARG A 261 -65.94 49.55 87.42
CA ARG A 261 -67.09 48.89 88.09
C ARG A 261 -67.14 49.19 89.58
N GLN A 262 -65.98 49.35 90.24
CA GLN A 262 -65.91 49.76 91.63
C GLN A 262 -66.39 51.21 91.81
N TYR A 263 -65.92 52.16 90.99
CA TYR A 263 -66.44 53.54 90.99
C TYR A 263 -67.94 53.61 90.68
N GLU A 264 -68.45 52.79 89.76
CA GLU A 264 -69.89 52.68 89.46
C GLU A 264 -70.71 52.07 90.63
N GLN A 265 -70.11 51.22 91.48
CA GLN A 265 -70.74 50.72 92.71
C GLN A 265 -70.72 51.74 93.84
N ASP A 266 -69.60 52.44 94.05
CA ASP A 266 -69.50 53.45 95.09
C ASP A 266 -70.37 54.69 94.77
N ALA A 267 -70.49 55.07 93.49
CA ALA A 267 -71.47 56.08 93.06
C ALA A 267 -72.92 55.72 93.44
N ARG A 268 -73.31 54.44 93.29
CA ARG A 268 -74.64 53.95 93.72
C ARG A 268 -74.81 53.97 95.25
N ARG A 269 -73.75 53.73 96.01
CA ARG A 269 -73.77 53.86 97.49
C ARG A 269 -74.04 55.31 97.91
N TYR A 270 -73.36 56.28 97.30
CA TYR A 270 -73.62 57.70 97.58
C TYR A 270 -75.05 58.13 97.25
N GLN A 271 -75.64 57.63 96.14
CA GLN A 271 -77.05 57.86 95.82
C GLN A 271 -78.00 57.28 96.88
N GLY A 272 -77.70 56.10 97.43
CA GLY A 272 -78.49 55.48 98.49
C GLY A 272 -78.57 56.37 99.74
N VAL A 273 -77.40 56.77 100.27
CA VAL A 273 -77.28 57.58 101.49
C VAL A 273 -78.00 58.92 101.37
N ALA A 274 -77.92 59.59 100.21
CA ALA A 274 -78.61 60.86 99.96
C ALA A 274 -80.14 60.75 100.19
N SER A 275 -80.75 59.64 99.74
CA SER A 275 -82.19 59.38 99.87
C SER A 275 -82.66 59.06 101.31
N GLU A 276 -81.72 58.85 102.23
CA GLU A 276 -82.01 58.66 103.65
C GLU A 276 -81.90 59.98 104.42
N THR A 277 -80.92 60.82 104.07
CA THR A 277 -80.82 62.18 104.62
C THR A 277 -82.00 63.09 104.22
N GLU A 278 -82.56 62.90 103.03
CA GLU A 278 -83.69 63.69 102.54
C GLU A 278 -84.94 63.50 103.43
N LYS A 279 -85.25 62.24 103.82
CA LYS A 279 -86.37 61.88 104.70
C LYS A 279 -86.26 62.47 106.12
N GLN A 280 -85.03 62.69 106.60
CA GLN A 280 -84.80 63.33 107.89
C GLN A 280 -85.14 64.83 107.85
N SER A 281 -84.95 65.49 106.70
CA SER A 281 -85.25 66.92 106.54
C SER A 281 -86.75 67.24 106.60
N GLU A 282 -87.59 66.36 106.05
CA GLU A 282 -89.04 66.57 105.94
C GLU A 282 -89.73 66.53 107.33
N THR A 283 -89.22 65.69 108.23
CA THR A 283 -89.73 65.53 109.61
C THR A 283 -89.51 66.80 110.46
N LEU A 284 -88.48 67.59 110.17
CA LEU A 284 -88.20 68.85 110.88
C LEU A 284 -89.12 69.99 110.45
N ARG A 285 -89.64 69.94 109.22
CA ARG A 285 -90.44 71.01 108.60
C ARG A 285 -91.79 71.23 109.30
N ILE A 286 -92.39 70.15 109.82
CA ILE A 286 -93.68 70.18 110.54
C ILE A 286 -93.56 70.88 111.90
N ARG A 287 -92.40 70.81 112.58
CA ARG A 287 -92.21 71.38 113.93
C ARG A 287 -91.98 72.89 113.95
N LEU A 288 -91.86 73.53 112.78
CA LEU A 288 -91.54 74.96 112.68
C LEU A 288 -92.82 75.84 112.64
N ASP A 289 -93.85 75.38 111.93
CA ASP A 289 -95.14 76.09 111.70
C ASP A 289 -95.97 76.33 112.99
N GLU A 290 -95.65 75.58 114.05
CA GLU A 290 -96.32 75.61 115.36
C GLU A 290 -95.68 76.62 116.34
N VAL A 291 -94.43 77.04 116.08
CA VAL A 291 -93.74 78.07 116.88
C VAL A 291 -94.13 79.48 116.39
N GLU A 292 -94.22 79.67 115.07
CA GLU A 292 -94.39 80.98 114.42
C GLU A 292 -95.71 81.68 114.82
N LYS A 293 -96.80 80.92 115.01
CA LYS A 293 -98.10 81.46 115.44
C LYS A 293 -98.11 82.01 116.87
N ASN A 294 -97.17 81.61 117.72
CA ASN A 294 -97.09 82.06 119.10
C ASN A 294 -96.27 83.36 119.28
N PHE A 295 -95.50 83.77 118.26
CA PHE A 295 -94.63 84.94 118.34
C PHE A 295 -95.34 86.24 117.92
N LEU A 296 -96.14 86.17 116.85
CA LEU A 296 -96.85 87.31 116.24
C LEU A 296 -97.87 88.01 117.16
N ALA A 297 -98.28 87.38 118.26
CA ALA A 297 -99.23 87.96 119.22
C ALA A 297 -98.57 88.91 120.24
N LEU A 298 -97.23 88.94 120.34
CA LEU A 298 -96.52 89.66 121.40
C LEU A 298 -95.91 91.00 120.94
N GLU A 299 -95.54 91.12 119.66
CA GLU A 299 -94.82 92.31 119.13
C GLU A 299 -95.69 93.56 118.95
N GLN A 300 -97.02 93.44 118.89
CA GLN A 300 -97.92 94.54 118.49
C GLN A 300 -98.48 95.42 119.63
N GLN A 301 -98.11 95.20 120.89
CA GLN A 301 -98.65 95.97 122.02
C GLN A 301 -97.63 96.60 122.98
N GLN A 302 -96.33 96.35 122.81
CA GLN A 302 -95.26 97.09 123.50
C GLN A 302 -94.29 97.62 122.45
N GLN A 303 -94.76 98.60 121.67
CA GLN A 303 -94.59 100.04 121.93
C GLN A 303 -93.22 100.50 121.41
N ASP A 304 -93.20 101.27 120.32
CA ASP A 304 -93.52 102.71 120.25
C ASP A 304 -92.39 103.60 120.80
N ALA A 305 -92.34 104.83 120.26
CA ALA A 305 -91.64 105.98 120.82
C ALA A 305 -90.09 105.88 121.01
N ILE A 306 -89.40 106.70 120.20
CA ILE A 306 -88.05 107.29 120.44
C ILE A 306 -86.88 106.31 120.16
N LYS A 307 -86.22 106.33 118.99
CA LYS A 307 -85.50 107.38 118.21
C LYS A 307 -84.05 107.69 118.67
N GLN A 308 -83.14 107.61 117.69
CA GLN A 308 -81.91 108.41 117.48
C GLN A 308 -80.63 108.17 118.34
N ALA A 309 -79.82 107.21 117.88
CA ALA A 309 -78.33 107.20 117.85
C ALA A 309 -77.91 106.18 116.75
N ARG A 310 -77.04 106.48 115.76
CA ARG A 310 -75.55 106.44 115.74
C ARG A 310 -74.96 105.03 116.02
N GLU A 311 -73.95 104.50 115.31
CA GLU A 311 -73.06 105.06 114.26
C GLU A 311 -72.52 103.96 113.26
N GLU A 312 -71.48 104.26 112.45
CA GLU A 312 -71.21 103.71 111.09
C GLU A 312 -70.23 102.51 110.92
N ALA A 313 -70.35 101.76 109.80
CA ALA A 313 -69.33 101.01 109.00
C ALA A 313 -70.03 100.38 107.73
N ALA A 314 -69.51 100.14 106.50
CA ALA A 314 -68.19 100.18 105.80
C ALA A 314 -67.24 98.95 105.98
N ILE A 315 -66.49 98.40 105.00
CA ILE A 315 -66.35 98.40 103.50
C ILE A 315 -65.42 97.17 103.15
N ALA A 316 -65.18 96.55 101.97
CA ALA A 316 -65.69 96.39 100.58
C ALA A 316 -64.49 96.28 99.57
N ASN A 317 -64.65 95.59 98.41
CA ASN A 317 -63.79 95.56 97.18
C ASN A 317 -62.43 94.76 97.20
N ASP A 318 -61.76 94.33 96.09
CA ASP A 318 -61.98 94.48 94.61
C ASP A 318 -61.32 93.43 93.62
N SER A 319 -61.71 93.50 92.33
CA SER A 319 -61.13 93.21 90.95
C SER A 319 -59.82 92.38 90.68
N ASN A 320 -59.48 91.74 89.52
CA ASN A 320 -59.80 91.77 88.04
C ASN A 320 -58.91 92.76 87.16
N ALA A 321 -58.56 92.66 85.84
CA ALA A 321 -58.96 91.82 84.67
C ALA A 321 -58.01 91.88 83.38
N TYR A 322 -58.12 90.92 82.41
CA TYR A 322 -57.77 90.92 80.93
C TYR A 322 -56.29 91.09 80.42
N ALA A 323 -55.85 90.94 79.13
CA ALA A 323 -56.45 90.87 77.76
C ALA A 323 -55.64 90.02 76.68
N GLU A 324 -55.82 90.21 75.35
CA GLU A 324 -55.51 89.26 74.22
C GLU A 324 -54.42 89.61 73.14
N LYS A 325 -53.90 88.56 72.43
CA LYS A 325 -53.50 88.44 70.97
C LYS A 325 -52.31 89.26 70.41
N PRO A 326 -51.77 89.00 69.16
CA PRO A 326 -52.19 88.08 68.08
C PRO A 326 -51.14 87.02 67.63
N VAL A 327 -51.31 86.43 66.44
CA VAL A 327 -50.52 85.31 65.84
C VAL A 327 -49.75 85.77 64.57
N GLN A 328 -48.62 85.13 64.26
CA GLN A 328 -47.95 85.17 62.94
C GLN A 328 -47.67 83.76 62.39
N GLU A 329 -47.53 83.65 61.08
CA GLU A 329 -47.30 82.39 60.35
C GLU A 329 -45.86 81.86 60.51
N VAL A 330 -45.70 80.54 60.43
CA VAL A 330 -44.42 79.83 60.49
C VAL A 330 -44.38 78.81 59.34
N ASP A 331 -43.33 78.84 58.52
CA ASP A 331 -43.08 77.81 57.50
C ASP A 331 -42.39 76.60 58.12
N ASP A 332 -42.68 75.38 57.63
CA ASP A 332 -41.91 74.20 57.99
C ASP A 332 -40.59 74.16 57.21
N LEU A 333 -39.53 74.71 57.80
CA LEU A 333 -38.19 74.77 57.20
C LEU A 333 -37.58 73.39 56.89
N LYS A 334 -38.15 72.26 57.37
CA LYS A 334 -37.70 70.89 57.04
C LYS A 334 -37.95 70.49 55.59
N GLN A 335 -38.72 71.29 54.83
CA GLN A 335 -38.92 71.05 53.39
C GLN A 335 -37.63 71.25 52.58
N ILE A 336 -36.64 71.96 53.12
CA ILE A 336 -35.31 72.10 52.52
C ILE A 336 -34.45 70.88 52.89
N ILE A 337 -33.97 70.17 51.86
CA ILE A 337 -33.10 69.00 51.99
C ILE A 337 -31.80 69.44 52.68
N GLY A 338 -31.56 68.89 53.87
CA GLY A 338 -30.46 69.23 54.78
C GLY A 338 -30.91 69.84 56.11
N ILE A 339 -32.08 70.49 56.15
CA ILE A 339 -32.62 71.11 57.39
C ILE A 339 -33.43 70.08 58.19
N GLY A 340 -32.73 69.26 58.96
CA GLY A 340 -33.37 68.40 59.98
C GLY A 340 -33.96 69.18 61.16
N LYS A 341 -34.77 68.51 62.00
CA LYS A 341 -35.41 69.07 63.23
C LYS A 341 -34.44 69.79 64.20
N VAL A 342 -33.14 69.49 64.13
CA VAL A 342 -32.09 70.17 64.93
C VAL A 342 -31.69 71.51 64.31
N PHE A 343 -31.53 71.57 62.98
CA PHE A 343 -31.22 72.80 62.26
C PHE A 343 -32.40 73.76 62.23
N GLU A 344 -33.64 73.24 62.07
CA GLU A 344 -34.87 74.02 62.21
C GLU A 344 -34.91 74.76 63.57
N ARG A 345 -34.70 74.04 64.69
CA ARG A 345 -34.64 74.67 66.02
C ARG A 345 -33.55 75.73 66.11
N ALA A 346 -32.35 75.45 65.62
CA ALA A 346 -31.24 76.40 65.65
C ALA A 346 -31.49 77.64 64.78
N LEU A 347 -32.25 77.54 63.67
CA LEU A 347 -32.67 78.68 62.85
C LEU A 347 -33.80 79.48 63.52
N ASN A 348 -34.77 78.78 64.12
CA ASN A 348 -35.85 79.37 64.92
C ASN A 348 -35.31 80.12 66.16
N GLU A 349 -34.26 79.61 66.82
CA GLU A 349 -33.54 80.30 67.90
C GLU A 349 -32.72 81.52 67.42
N LEU A 350 -32.56 81.68 66.11
CA LEU A 350 -31.94 82.84 65.46
C LEU A 350 -32.94 83.80 64.82
N GLY A 351 -34.25 83.59 65.03
CA GLY A 351 -35.32 84.47 64.53
C GLY A 351 -35.73 84.23 63.07
N VAL A 352 -35.38 83.07 62.51
CA VAL A 352 -35.65 82.70 61.11
C VAL A 352 -36.76 81.65 61.09
N TYR A 353 -37.95 82.03 60.62
CA TYR A 353 -39.19 81.23 60.70
C TYR A 353 -39.90 81.05 59.34
N SER A 354 -39.32 81.54 58.24
CA SER A 354 -39.93 81.53 56.91
C SER A 354 -38.94 81.33 55.77
N PHE A 355 -39.37 80.72 54.67
CA PHE A 355 -38.54 80.52 53.47
C PHE A 355 -38.06 81.85 52.89
N ARG A 356 -38.90 82.90 52.96
CA ARG A 356 -38.58 84.26 52.50
C ARG A 356 -37.38 84.89 53.21
N GLN A 357 -37.18 84.59 54.50
CA GLN A 357 -36.01 85.08 55.24
C GLN A 357 -34.74 84.36 54.80
N LEU A 358 -34.79 83.04 54.62
CA LEU A 358 -33.64 82.20 54.26
C LEU A 358 -33.20 82.41 52.79
N ALA A 359 -34.16 82.58 51.88
CA ALA A 359 -33.92 82.89 50.47
C ALA A 359 -33.16 84.21 50.23
N ASN A 360 -33.22 85.14 51.19
CA ASN A 360 -32.59 86.48 51.13
C ASN A 360 -31.22 86.55 51.84
N PHE A 361 -30.64 85.43 52.30
CA PHE A 361 -29.34 85.45 52.97
C PHE A 361 -28.20 85.86 52.03
N GLY A 362 -27.41 86.85 52.45
CA GLY A 362 -26.12 87.17 51.83
C GLY A 362 -24.96 86.38 52.45
N MET A 363 -23.77 86.53 51.88
CA MET A 363 -22.54 85.89 52.39
C MET A 363 -22.26 86.19 53.88
N ALA A 364 -22.63 87.38 54.35
CA ALA A 364 -22.51 87.78 55.75
C ALA A 364 -23.51 87.04 56.69
N ASP A 365 -24.71 86.71 56.20
CA ASP A 365 -25.72 85.95 56.95
C ASP A 365 -25.33 84.48 57.06
N ILE A 366 -24.89 83.88 55.95
CA ILE A 366 -24.32 82.54 55.90
C ILE A 366 -23.15 82.42 56.90
N ALA A 367 -22.20 83.36 56.86
CA ALA A 367 -21.08 83.40 57.79
C ALA A 367 -21.52 83.54 59.26
N ARG A 368 -22.55 84.36 59.54
CA ARG A 368 -23.11 84.52 60.89
C ARG A 368 -23.75 83.22 61.43
N VAL A 369 -24.44 82.46 60.58
CA VAL A 369 -25.06 81.18 60.96
C VAL A 369 -24.00 80.08 61.10
N ASN A 370 -23.09 79.93 60.14
CA ASN A 370 -21.97 78.97 60.22
C ASN A 370 -21.02 79.25 61.39
N ALA A 371 -20.89 80.50 61.87
CA ALA A 371 -20.13 80.82 63.07
C ALA A 371 -20.78 80.31 64.38
N LYS A 372 -22.11 80.17 64.41
CA LYS A 372 -22.85 79.60 65.55
C LYS A 372 -22.99 78.08 65.44
N LEU A 373 -23.23 77.52 64.25
CA LEU A 373 -23.33 76.08 63.98
C LEU A 373 -21.94 75.40 63.96
N LYS A 374 -21.23 75.45 65.09
CA LYS A 374 -19.80 75.11 65.20
C LYS A 374 -19.41 73.73 64.66
N GLU A 375 -20.30 72.74 64.79
CA GLU A 375 -20.04 71.33 64.43
C GLU A 375 -20.33 70.98 62.96
N PHE A 376 -21.09 71.81 62.24
CA PHE A 376 -21.61 71.47 60.89
C PHE A 376 -21.49 72.63 59.89
N ARG A 377 -20.38 73.37 59.95
CA ARG A 377 -20.14 74.52 59.07
C ARG A 377 -20.06 74.10 57.61
N GLY A 378 -20.60 74.92 56.71
CA GLY A 378 -20.53 74.70 55.27
C GLY A 378 -21.69 73.90 54.68
N ARG A 379 -22.59 73.34 55.51
CA ARG A 379 -23.77 72.60 55.01
C ARG A 379 -24.80 73.48 54.30
N MET A 380 -24.97 74.73 54.74
CA MET A 380 -25.87 75.68 54.10
C MET A 380 -25.46 75.95 52.64
N GLU A 381 -24.16 75.90 52.36
CA GLU A 381 -23.57 76.05 51.02
C GLU A 381 -23.45 74.71 50.27
N GLN A 382 -23.12 73.61 50.95
CA GLN A 382 -22.91 72.29 50.32
C GLN A 382 -24.23 71.61 49.93
N ASP A 383 -25.27 71.78 50.73
CA ASP A 383 -26.61 71.24 50.50
C ASP A 383 -27.54 72.31 49.86
N ASP A 384 -27.00 73.44 49.37
CA ASP A 384 -27.67 74.61 48.77
C ASP A 384 -29.05 74.99 49.37
N TRP A 385 -29.05 75.36 50.66
CA TRP A 385 -30.29 75.74 51.34
C TRP A 385 -30.92 77.03 50.80
N ILE A 386 -30.14 77.89 50.12
CA ILE A 386 -30.62 79.18 49.61
C ILE A 386 -31.24 79.03 48.22
N GLY A 387 -30.67 78.18 47.36
CA GLY A 387 -31.32 77.75 46.11
C GLY A 387 -32.64 77.06 46.40
N GLN A 388 -32.65 76.06 47.29
CA GLN A 388 -33.88 75.38 47.70
C GLN A 388 -34.89 76.32 48.39
N ALA A 389 -34.46 77.25 49.23
CA ALA A 389 -35.37 78.25 49.82
C ALA A 389 -35.99 79.18 48.76
N LYS A 390 -35.27 79.50 47.69
CA LYS A 390 -35.80 80.25 46.55
C LYS A 390 -36.74 79.42 45.69
N GLU A 391 -36.45 78.14 45.49
CA GLU A 391 -37.30 77.20 44.75
C GLU A 391 -38.64 76.99 45.47
N LEU A 392 -38.63 76.72 46.78
CA LEU A 392 -39.84 76.61 47.60
C LEU A 392 -40.59 77.95 47.72
N LEU A 393 -39.88 79.09 47.75
CA LEU A 393 -40.51 80.41 47.69
C LEU A 393 -41.19 80.65 46.33
N PHE A 394 -40.59 80.19 45.23
CA PHE A 394 -41.13 80.28 43.88
C PHE A 394 -42.28 79.30 43.63
N GLU A 395 -42.26 78.12 44.23
CA GLU A 395 -43.37 77.16 44.20
C GLU A 395 -44.56 77.66 45.03
N LYS A 396 -44.30 78.32 46.18
CA LYS A 396 -45.34 78.87 47.07
C LYS A 396 -45.88 80.25 46.64
N TYR A 397 -45.13 81.04 45.87
CA TYR A 397 -45.47 82.41 45.46
C TYR A 397 -45.11 82.72 43.99
N GLY A 398 -45.29 81.76 43.09
CA GLY A 398 -44.82 81.84 41.70
C GLY A 398 -45.41 82.98 40.86
N SER A 399 -44.68 83.32 39.79
CA SER A 399 -44.96 84.41 38.84
C SER A 399 -45.08 85.83 39.42
N ASP A 400 -43.92 86.45 39.72
CA ASP A 400 -43.53 87.75 39.16
C ASP A 400 -42.04 88.04 39.43
N GLU A 401 -41.22 87.99 38.37
CA GLU A 401 -39.90 88.64 38.28
C GLU A 401 -40.12 90.09 37.74
N PRO A 402 -39.19 91.07 37.87
CA PRO A 402 -37.76 90.89 37.57
C PRO A 402 -36.76 91.81 38.33
N VAL A 403 -35.48 91.76 37.88
CA VAL A 403 -34.41 92.79 38.03
C VAL A 403 -33.67 92.87 39.39
N SER A 404 -32.34 93.07 39.48
CA SER A 404 -31.16 92.69 38.65
C SER A 404 -29.87 93.14 39.38
N LEU A 405 -28.69 92.67 38.93
CA LEU A 405 -27.34 93.24 39.21
C LEU A 405 -26.85 93.09 40.67
N ALA A 406 -25.69 92.47 40.94
CA ALA A 406 -24.31 92.96 40.74
C ALA A 406 -24.00 94.21 41.61
N THR A 407 -22.82 94.36 42.23
CA THR A 407 -21.48 94.22 41.62
C THR A 407 -20.38 94.14 42.71
N GLN A 408 -19.13 93.83 42.33
CA GLN A 408 -17.86 93.99 43.08
C GLN A 408 -17.58 92.92 44.18
N ASP A 409 -16.31 92.57 44.50
CA ASP A 409 -15.03 93.01 43.92
C ASP A 409 -14.00 91.86 43.75
N THR A 410 -12.98 92.17 42.97
CA THR A 410 -11.69 91.48 42.82
C THR A 410 -10.80 91.59 44.08
N GLY A 411 -9.76 90.77 44.16
CA GLY A 411 -8.68 90.95 45.14
C GLY A 411 -7.71 89.77 45.21
N ARG A 412 -6.41 90.01 44.94
CA ARG A 412 -5.34 89.02 45.15
C ARG A 412 -4.77 89.13 46.57
N GLY A 413 -4.37 87.99 47.13
CA GLY A 413 -3.36 87.85 48.18
C GLY A 413 -2.46 86.69 47.80
#